data_AF-A0A7K2C9T6-F1
#
_entry.id   AF-A0A7K2C9T6-F1
#
_cell.length_a   1.000
_cell.length_b   1.000
_cell.length_c   1.000
_cell.angle_alpha   90.00
_cell.angle_beta   90.00
_cell.angle_gamma   90.00
#
_symmetry.space_group_name_H-M   'P 1'
#
loop_
_entity.id
_entity.type
_entity.pdbx_description
1 polymer ?
#
loop_
_entity_poly.entity_id
_entity_poly.type
_entity_poly.pdbx_seq_one_letter_code
_entity_poly.pdbx_strand_id
1 'polypeptide(L)'
;MTINTRKQRLLNLFDALAHDACIDAESAENDLRESGLDPDEIKKEGIHFVQGLQQRVRLNSAKFKRRQQESKLDKLRERFAERFRAQGEQAEDILGRLLSDQPELKLSFRKIKSLDPEDVAEILDEIQLLKFLSEMEEE
;
A
#
# COMPACT_ATOMS: atom_id res chain seq x y z
N MET A 1 -12.00 -24.82 1.33
CA MET A 1 -10.52 -24.82 1.23
C MET A 1 -10.08 -23.55 0.54
N THR A 2 -9.32 -22.75 1.26
CA THR A 2 -9.02 -21.34 1.01
C THR A 2 -8.05 -21.15 -0.15
N ILE A 3 -8.33 -20.15 -0.98
CA ILE A 3 -7.56 -19.65 -2.14
C ILE A 3 -6.03 -19.59 -1.89
N ASN A 4 -5.61 -19.48 -0.62
CA ASN A 4 -4.22 -19.50 -0.18
C ASN A 4 -3.45 -20.80 -0.48
N THR A 5 -4.07 -21.98 -0.38
CA THR A 5 -3.35 -23.26 -0.59
C THR A 5 -2.99 -23.51 -2.04
N ARG A 6 -3.84 -23.07 -2.99
CA ARG A 6 -3.57 -23.18 -4.43
C ARG A 6 -2.43 -22.25 -4.86
N LYS A 7 -2.40 -21.04 -4.30
CA LYS A 7 -1.31 -20.07 -4.54
C LYS A 7 0.03 -20.57 -3.98
N GLN A 8 0.03 -21.13 -2.78
CA GLN A 8 1.23 -21.70 -2.16
C GLN A 8 1.79 -22.88 -2.98
N ARG A 9 0.91 -23.76 -3.48
CA ARG A 9 1.32 -24.88 -4.35
C ARG A 9 1.95 -24.41 -5.66
N LEU A 10 1.41 -23.36 -6.27
CA LEU A 10 1.95 -22.77 -7.49
C LEU A 10 3.34 -22.17 -7.26
N LEU A 11 3.55 -21.46 -6.15
CA LEU A 11 4.86 -20.92 -5.77
C LEU A 11 5.89 -22.03 -5.56
N ASN A 12 5.52 -23.07 -4.80
CA ASN A 12 6.40 -24.22 -4.57
C ASN A 12 6.77 -24.95 -5.88
N LEU A 13 5.88 -24.99 -6.87
CA LEU A 13 6.14 -25.58 -8.19
C LEU A 13 7.13 -24.73 -8.99
N PHE A 14 6.98 -23.41 -8.98
CA PHE A 14 7.93 -22.50 -9.64
C PHE A 14 9.31 -22.55 -8.97
N ASP A 15 9.37 -22.63 -7.65
CA ASP A 15 10.63 -22.75 -6.90
C ASP A 15 11.34 -24.07 -7.21
N ALA A 16 10.61 -25.18 -7.34
CA ALA A 16 11.18 -26.47 -7.74
C ALA A 16 11.71 -26.46 -9.19
N LEU A 17 10.94 -25.90 -10.14
CA LEU A 17 11.37 -25.72 -11.53
C LEU A 17 12.59 -24.80 -11.65
N ALA A 18 12.65 -23.73 -10.86
CA ALA A 18 13.79 -22.83 -10.83
C ALA A 18 15.02 -23.47 -10.16
N HIS A 19 14.81 -24.34 -9.17
CA HIS A 19 15.87 -25.11 -8.53
C HIS A 19 16.49 -26.12 -9.50
N ASP A 20 15.66 -26.92 -10.18
CA ASP A 20 16.12 -27.93 -11.15
C ASP A 20 16.82 -27.27 -12.35
N ALA A 21 16.29 -26.14 -12.86
CA ALA A 21 16.93 -25.36 -13.93
C ALA A 21 18.27 -24.71 -13.52
N CYS A 22 18.54 -24.56 -12.22
CA CYS A 22 19.78 -23.99 -11.69
C CYS A 22 20.84 -25.06 -11.34
N ILE A 23 20.46 -26.33 -11.22
CA ILE A 23 21.38 -27.39 -10.78
C ILE A 23 22.25 -27.90 -11.93
N ASP A 24 21.70 -28.01 -13.14
CA ASP A 24 22.47 -28.40 -14.33
C ASP A 24 21.86 -27.83 -15.61
N ALA A 25 22.33 -26.65 -16.01
CA ALA A 25 21.92 -26.00 -17.25
C ALA A 25 22.26 -26.84 -18.49
N GLU A 26 23.30 -27.68 -18.43
CA GLU A 26 23.75 -28.50 -19.54
C GLU A 26 22.80 -29.69 -19.77
N SER A 27 22.35 -30.33 -18.69
CA SER A 27 21.33 -31.37 -18.74
C SER A 27 19.99 -30.84 -19.25
N ALA A 28 19.56 -29.67 -18.80
CA ALA A 28 18.30 -29.05 -19.25
C ALA A 28 18.36 -28.64 -20.74
N GLU A 29 19.50 -28.16 -21.23
CA GLU A 29 19.69 -27.89 -22.66
C GLU A 29 19.67 -29.16 -23.50
N ASN A 30 20.25 -30.26 -23.01
CA ASN A 30 20.26 -31.54 -23.71
C ASN A 30 18.86 -32.15 -23.81
N ASP A 31 18.07 -32.13 -22.73
CA ASP A 31 16.68 -32.62 -22.73
C ASP A 31 15.79 -31.84 -23.72
N LEU A 32 16.00 -30.52 -23.81
CA LEU A 32 15.30 -29.66 -24.77
C LEU A 32 15.68 -30.01 -26.22
N ARG A 33 16.97 -30.20 -26.49
CA ARG A 33 17.46 -30.61 -27.83
C ARG A 33 16.97 -32.00 -28.20
N GLU A 34 16.97 -32.96 -27.27
CA GLU A 34 16.44 -34.33 -27.47
C GLU A 34 14.93 -34.32 -27.77
N SER A 35 14.21 -33.35 -27.21
CA SER A 35 12.78 -33.12 -27.49
C SER A 35 12.52 -32.35 -28.79
N GLY A 36 13.57 -31.99 -29.54
CA GLY A 36 13.48 -31.26 -30.81
C GLY A 36 13.21 -29.76 -30.65
N LEU A 37 13.43 -29.20 -29.46
CA LEU A 37 13.25 -27.79 -29.16
C LEU A 37 14.61 -27.07 -29.13
N ASP A 38 14.65 -25.82 -29.59
CA ASP A 38 15.83 -24.97 -29.47
C ASP A 38 15.89 -24.33 -28.06
N PRO A 39 16.89 -24.65 -27.22
CA PRO A 39 17.03 -24.05 -25.91
C PRO A 39 17.10 -22.52 -25.93
N ASP A 40 17.68 -21.92 -26.98
CA ASP A 40 17.81 -20.47 -27.10
C ASP A 40 16.45 -19.79 -27.38
N GLU A 41 15.57 -20.43 -28.14
CA GLU A 41 14.20 -19.96 -28.37
C GLU A 41 13.37 -20.09 -27.10
N ILE A 42 13.41 -21.25 -26.43
CA ILE A 42 12.70 -21.49 -25.17
C ILE A 42 13.15 -20.51 -24.08
N LYS A 43 14.43 -20.18 -24.02
CA LYS A 43 14.98 -19.18 -23.09
C LYS A 43 14.47 -17.78 -23.39
N LYS A 44 14.41 -17.38 -24.66
CA LYS A 44 13.84 -16.09 -25.06
C LYS A 44 12.35 -16.00 -24.70
N GLU A 45 11.59 -17.05 -24.99
CA GLU A 45 10.16 -17.12 -24.63
C GLU A 45 9.94 -17.07 -23.12
N GLY A 46 10.74 -17.83 -22.36
CA GLY A 46 10.75 -17.82 -20.90
C GLY A 46 11.06 -16.43 -20.32
N ILE A 47 12.04 -15.72 -20.88
CA ILE A 47 12.36 -14.34 -20.48
C ILE A 47 11.16 -13.41 -20.72
N HIS A 48 10.51 -13.48 -21.87
CA HIS A 48 9.32 -12.66 -22.16
C HIS A 48 8.16 -12.98 -21.22
N PHE A 49 7.94 -14.25 -20.90
CA PHE A 49 6.92 -14.68 -19.95
C PHE A 49 7.19 -14.13 -18.54
N VAL A 50 8.43 -14.27 -18.04
CA VAL A 50 8.85 -13.75 -16.74
C VAL A 50 8.75 -12.23 -16.68
N GLN A 51 9.18 -11.52 -17.71
CA GLN A 51 9.05 -10.06 -17.80
C GLN A 51 7.58 -9.62 -17.74
N GLY A 52 6.68 -10.30 -18.46
CA GLY A 52 5.24 -10.04 -18.41
C GLY A 52 4.65 -10.24 -17.01
N LEU A 53 5.08 -11.28 -16.30
CA LEU A 53 4.69 -11.52 -14.90
C LEU A 53 5.22 -10.43 -13.96
N GLN A 54 6.49 -10.04 -14.09
CA GLN A 54 7.09 -8.97 -13.28
C GLN A 54 6.34 -7.63 -13.45
N GLN A 55 5.94 -7.28 -14.68
CA GLN A 55 5.15 -6.08 -14.92
C GLN A 55 3.77 -6.15 -14.27
N ARG A 56 3.06 -7.29 -14.37
CA ARG A 56 1.76 -7.47 -13.69
C ARG A 56 1.88 -7.39 -12.18
N VAL A 57 2.96 -7.95 -11.60
CA VAL A 57 3.24 -7.85 -10.16
C VAL A 57 3.54 -6.40 -9.75
N ARG A 58 4.30 -5.64 -10.54
CA ARG A 58 4.53 -4.19 -10.31
C ARG A 58 3.22 -3.40 -10.32
N LEU A 59 2.35 -3.64 -11.30
CA LEU A 59 1.06 -2.94 -11.40
C LEU A 59 0.12 -3.30 -10.24
N ASN A 60 0.06 -4.57 -9.88
CA ASN A 60 -0.77 -5.02 -8.76
C ASN A 60 -0.23 -4.55 -7.41
N SER A 61 1.09 -4.54 -7.20
CA SER A 61 1.69 -4.01 -5.97
C SER A 61 1.50 -2.50 -5.85
N ALA A 62 1.57 -1.74 -6.95
CA ALA A 62 1.28 -0.30 -6.96
C ALA A 62 -0.19 -0.01 -6.60
N LYS A 63 -1.14 -0.77 -7.18
CA LYS A 63 -2.57 -0.68 -6.83
C LYS A 63 -2.84 -1.07 -5.38
N PHE A 64 -2.16 -2.11 -4.88
CA PHE A 64 -2.30 -2.58 -3.50
C PHE A 64 -1.70 -1.58 -2.50
N LYS A 65 -0.55 -0.97 -2.81
CA LYS A 65 0.05 0.09 -2.00
C LYS A 65 -0.84 1.33 -1.93
N ARG A 66 -1.44 1.75 -3.06
CA ARG A 66 -2.42 2.85 -3.06
C ARG A 66 -3.64 2.55 -2.20
N ARG A 67 -4.24 1.37 -2.35
CA ARG A 67 -5.38 0.94 -1.50
C ARG A 67 -5.01 0.82 -0.02
N GLN A 68 -3.79 0.39 0.30
CA GLN A 68 -3.31 0.38 1.67
C GLN A 68 -3.08 1.78 2.23
N GLN A 69 -2.60 2.72 1.41
CA GLN A 69 -2.43 4.12 1.80
C GLN A 69 -3.78 4.80 2.01
N GLU A 70 -4.73 4.63 1.09
CA GLU A 70 -6.12 5.11 1.23
C GLU A 70 -6.74 4.56 2.51
N SER A 71 -6.68 3.24 2.73
CA SER A 71 -7.22 2.62 3.96
C SER A 71 -6.52 3.08 5.25
N LYS A 72 -5.24 3.48 5.20
CA LYS A 72 -4.54 4.04 6.37
C LYS A 72 -4.98 5.48 6.65
N LEU A 73 -5.12 6.28 5.61
CA LEU A 73 -5.59 7.66 5.70
C LEU A 73 -7.04 7.70 6.21
N ASP A 74 -7.90 6.82 5.70
CA ASP A 74 -9.30 6.71 6.14
C ASP A 74 -9.37 6.38 7.64
N LYS A 75 -8.57 5.42 8.11
CA LYS A 75 -8.47 5.10 9.54
C LYS A 75 -7.93 6.25 10.39
N LEU A 76 -7.02 7.04 9.84
CA LEU A 76 -6.48 8.24 10.49
C LEU A 76 -7.56 9.31 10.64
N ARG A 77 -8.36 9.52 9.60
CA ARG A 77 -9.51 10.43 9.60
C ARG A 77 -10.60 9.99 10.57
N GLU A 78 -10.93 8.69 10.59
CA GLU A 78 -11.88 8.12 11.56
C GLU A 78 -11.41 8.36 13.01
N ARG A 79 -10.14 8.03 13.32
CA ARG A 79 -9.57 8.27 14.66
C ARG A 79 -9.57 9.75 15.03
N PHE A 80 -9.26 10.63 14.08
CA PHE A 80 -9.34 12.08 14.29
C PHE A 80 -10.76 12.50 14.64
N ALA A 81 -11.76 12.12 13.84
CA ALA A 81 -13.15 12.51 14.04
C ALA A 81 -13.70 11.99 15.39
N GLU A 82 -13.36 10.76 15.78
CA GLU A 82 -13.70 10.21 17.10
C GLU A 82 -13.09 11.04 18.24
N ARG A 83 -11.80 11.35 18.17
CA ARG A 83 -11.11 12.13 19.21
C ARG A 83 -11.59 13.56 19.29
N PHE A 84 -11.83 14.19 18.15
CA PHE A 84 -12.36 15.54 18.06
C PHE A 84 -13.77 15.64 18.67
N ARG A 85 -14.64 14.65 18.42
CA ARG A 85 -15.97 14.58 19.05
C ARG A 85 -15.90 14.34 20.56
N ALA A 86 -14.96 13.51 21.01
CA ALA A 86 -14.86 13.10 22.41
C ALA A 86 -14.29 14.20 23.33
N GLN A 87 -13.46 15.10 22.81
CA GLN A 87 -12.70 16.07 23.63
C GLN A 87 -12.81 17.50 23.09
N GLY A 88 -14.04 17.90 22.72
CA GLY A 88 -14.36 19.12 21.97
C GLY A 88 -13.49 20.35 22.23
N GLU A 89 -13.39 20.85 23.47
CA GLU A 89 -12.67 22.10 23.74
C GLU A 89 -11.14 21.97 23.56
N GLN A 90 -10.54 20.87 24.02
CA GLN A 90 -9.10 20.59 23.85
C GLN A 90 -8.75 20.31 22.38
N ALA A 91 -9.62 19.59 21.69
CA ALA A 91 -9.50 19.31 20.26
C ALA A 91 -9.59 20.60 19.42
N GLU A 92 -10.50 21.51 19.75
CA GLU A 92 -10.63 22.82 19.10
C GLU A 92 -9.35 23.67 19.27
N ASP A 93 -8.73 23.65 20.45
CA ASP A 93 -7.50 24.38 20.74
C ASP A 93 -6.28 23.83 19.97
N ILE A 94 -6.12 22.51 19.92
CA ILE A 94 -5.05 21.86 19.12
C ILE A 94 -5.26 22.12 17.63
N LEU A 95 -6.49 21.99 17.13
CA LEU A 95 -6.81 22.28 15.74
C LEU A 95 -6.57 23.75 15.41
N GLY A 96 -6.94 24.65 16.31
CA GLY A 96 -6.70 26.09 16.18
C GLY A 96 -5.22 26.43 16.06
N ARG A 97 -4.35 25.79 16.86
CA ARG A 97 -2.89 25.92 16.75
C ARG A 97 -2.36 25.41 15.41
N LEU A 98 -2.76 24.19 15.02
CA LEU A 98 -2.34 23.57 13.75
C LEU A 98 -2.72 24.39 12.51
N LEU A 99 -3.89 25.02 12.53
CA LEU A 99 -4.38 25.86 11.43
C LEU A 99 -3.78 27.27 11.45
N SER A 100 -3.39 27.79 12.63
CA SER A 100 -2.76 29.11 12.74
C SER A 100 -1.38 29.16 12.06
N ASP A 101 -0.70 28.02 11.98
CA ASP A 101 0.57 27.86 11.25
C ASP A 101 0.39 27.83 9.72
N GLN A 102 -0.85 27.84 9.21
CA GLN A 102 -1.16 27.83 7.79
C GLN A 102 -1.83 29.13 7.32
N PRO A 103 -1.06 30.09 6.79
CA PRO A 103 -1.58 31.41 6.40
C PRO A 103 -2.62 31.38 5.26
N GLU A 104 -2.73 30.26 4.53
CA GLU A 104 -3.68 30.07 3.43
C GLU A 104 -5.07 29.62 3.93
N LEU A 105 -5.13 28.88 5.04
CA LEU A 105 -6.38 28.47 5.67
C LEU A 105 -6.82 29.54 6.68
N LYS A 106 -7.39 30.64 6.18
CA LYS A 106 -8.03 31.66 7.04
C LYS A 106 -9.36 31.15 7.64
N LEU A 107 -9.30 30.07 8.39
CA LEU A 107 -10.42 29.58 9.20
C LEU A 107 -10.53 30.47 10.43
N SER A 108 -11.54 31.34 10.46
CA SER A 108 -11.84 32.13 11.65
C SER A 108 -12.25 31.18 12.77
N PHE A 109 -11.59 31.22 13.94
CA PHE A 109 -11.86 30.38 15.11
C PHE A 109 -13.35 30.24 15.47
N ARG A 110 -14.18 31.29 15.24
CA ARG A 110 -15.64 31.23 15.42
C ARG A 110 -16.36 30.18 14.55
N LYS A 111 -15.79 29.78 13.42
CA LYS A 111 -16.35 28.77 12.52
C LYS A 111 -15.97 27.34 12.93
N ILE A 112 -14.89 27.14 13.68
CA ILE A 112 -14.40 25.80 14.07
C ILE A 112 -15.45 25.07 14.90
N LYS A 113 -16.12 25.77 15.84
CA LYS A 113 -17.23 25.25 16.66
C LYS A 113 -18.45 24.75 15.87
N SER A 114 -18.53 25.08 14.58
CA SER A 114 -19.64 24.70 13.69
C SER A 114 -19.23 23.74 12.59
N LEU A 115 -17.96 23.31 12.53
CA LEU A 115 -17.49 22.40 11.51
C LEU A 115 -17.80 20.96 11.92
N ASP A 116 -18.24 20.15 10.96
CA ASP A 116 -18.34 18.72 11.14
C ASP A 116 -16.91 18.14 11.25
N PRO A 117 -16.61 17.34 12.29
CA PRO A 117 -15.32 16.67 12.44
C PRO A 117 -14.89 15.88 11.20
N GLU A 118 -15.86 15.33 10.45
CA GLU A 118 -15.60 14.61 9.21
C GLU A 118 -15.13 15.55 8.09
N ASP A 119 -15.76 16.71 7.93
CA ASP A 119 -15.34 17.73 6.96
C ASP A 119 -13.93 18.25 7.28
N VAL A 120 -13.61 18.43 8.56
CA VAL A 120 -12.27 18.86 9.00
C VAL A 120 -11.23 17.79 8.68
N ALA A 121 -11.53 16.51 8.92
CA ALA A 121 -10.62 15.40 8.64
C ALA A 121 -10.29 15.27 7.14
N GLU A 122 -11.20 15.69 6.26
CA GLU A 122 -10.97 15.71 4.81
C GLU A 122 -10.03 16.84 4.37
N ILE A 123 -10.08 17.99 5.05
CA ILE A 123 -9.26 19.17 4.74
C ILE A 123 -7.81 18.98 5.20
N LEU A 124 -7.59 18.25 6.29
CA LEU A 124 -6.26 18.02 6.85
C LEU A 124 -5.48 16.95 6.07
N ASP A 125 -4.17 17.19 5.90
CA ASP A 125 -3.24 16.21 5.37
C ASP A 125 -2.82 15.16 6.42
N GLU A 126 -2.16 14.09 5.96
CA GLU A 126 -1.74 12.98 6.82
C GLU A 126 -0.84 13.44 7.99
N ILE A 127 0.04 14.43 7.75
CA ILE A 127 0.98 14.92 8.76
C ILE A 127 0.24 15.70 9.84
N GLN A 128 -0.75 16.50 9.45
CA GLN A 128 -1.58 17.27 10.37
C GLN A 128 -2.47 16.37 11.22
N LEU A 129 -3.08 15.36 10.61
CA LEU A 129 -3.87 14.35 11.33
C LEU A 129 -3.02 13.62 12.38
N LEU A 130 -1.79 13.25 12.02
CA LEU A 130 -0.86 12.61 12.95
C LEU A 130 -0.44 13.55 14.09
N LYS A 131 -0.08 14.80 13.79
CA LYS A 131 0.28 15.79 14.82
C LYS A 131 -0.86 16.01 15.80
N PHE A 132 -2.08 16.19 15.30
CA PHE A 132 -3.27 16.31 16.14
C PHE A 132 -3.41 15.10 17.08
N LEU A 133 -3.36 13.88 16.53
CA LEU A 133 -3.51 12.67 17.33
C LEU A 133 -2.38 12.48 18.35
N SER A 134 -1.15 12.89 18.02
CA SER A 134 -0.03 12.86 18.97
C SER A 134 -0.18 13.87 20.10
N GLU A 135 -0.56 15.11 19.81
CA GLU A 135 -0.83 16.13 20.85
C GLU A 135 -1.98 15.72 21.78
N MET A 136 -2.95 14.95 21.27
CA MET A 136 -4.07 14.38 22.05
C MET A 136 -3.70 13.14 22.87
N GLU A 137 -2.57 12.49 22.59
CA GLU A 137 -2.07 11.31 23.33
C GLU A 137 -1.00 11.69 24.37
N GLU A 138 -0.40 12.89 24.28
CA GLU A 138 0.62 13.41 25.21
C GLU A 138 0.05 14.14 26.46
N GLU A 139 -1.28 14.29 26.58
CA GLU A 139 -2.00 14.83 27.76
C GLU A 139 -2.93 13.80 28.42
#